data_AF-A0A5T6NKH2-F1
#
_entry.id   AF-A0A5T6NKH2-F1
#
_cell.length_a   1.000
_cell.length_b   1.000
_cell.length_c   1.000
_cell.angle_alpha   90.00
_cell.angle_beta   90.00
_cell.angle_gamma   90.00
#
_symmetry.space_group_name_H-M   'P 1'
#
loop_
_entity.id
_entity.type
_entity.pdbx_description
1 polymer ?
#
loop_
_entity_poly.entity_id
_entity_poly.type
_entity_poly.pdbx_seq_one_letter_code
_entity_poly.pdbx_strand_id
1 'polypeptide(L)'
;MSNKVQVIFTFELINREEKEVQGGVEVLDMVTASVGSKGLSKGCQSGPQHLYALILKRNSPNIIRFLTDEVKASAGKFGFEINTRSEEITETSDNIH
;
A
#
# COMPACT_ATOMS: atom_id res chain seq x y z
N MET A 1 24.84 -5.40 -13.86
CA MET A 1 23.79 -5.88 -12.93
C MET A 1 23.52 -4.78 -11.90
N SER A 2 22.26 -4.51 -11.56
CA SER A 2 21.90 -3.50 -10.55
C SER A 2 22.28 -3.99 -9.16
N ASN A 3 23.02 -3.20 -8.39
CA ASN A 3 23.29 -3.46 -6.97
C ASN A 3 22.17 -2.96 -6.04
N LYS A 4 21.03 -2.53 -6.61
CA LYS A 4 19.91 -1.92 -5.91
C LYS A 4 18.64 -2.77 -6.08
N VAL A 5 17.89 -2.89 -5.00
CA VAL A 5 16.56 -3.48 -4.95
C VAL A 5 15.63 -2.49 -4.27
N GLN A 6 14.40 -2.39 -4.74
CA GLN A 6 13.38 -1.52 -4.16
C GLN A 6 12.13 -2.33 -3.84
N VAL A 7 11.52 -2.03 -2.70
CA VAL A 7 10.15 -2.44 -2.36
C VAL A 7 9.33 -1.16 -2.35
N ILE A 8 8.26 -1.14 -3.14
CA ILE A 8 7.48 0.06 -3.42
C ILE A 8 6.07 -0.19 -2.90
N PHE A 9 5.66 0.60 -1.92
CA PHE A 9 4.27 0.66 -1.47
C PHE A 9 3.58 1.78 -2.25
N THR A 10 2.52 1.44 -2.97
CA THR A 10 1.72 2.39 -3.74
C THR A 10 0.36 2.50 -3.09
N PHE A 11 -0.07 3.73 -2.81
CA PHE A 11 -1.41 4.05 -2.33
C PHE A 11 -2.11 4.89 -3.38
N GLU A 12 -3.20 4.40 -3.93
CA GLU A 12 -3.89 5.02 -5.06
C GLU A 12 -5.33 5.32 -4.69
N LEU A 13 -5.75 6.57 -4.89
CA LEU A 13 -7.16 6.97 -4.81
C LEU A 13 -7.88 6.40 -6.03
N ILE A 14 -8.72 5.39 -5.82
CA ILE A 14 -9.41 4.68 -6.88
C ILE A 14 -10.83 5.18 -7.10
N ASN A 15 -11.41 5.86 -6.10
CA ASN A 15 -12.73 6.47 -6.21
C ASN A 15 -12.85 7.64 -5.23
N ARG A 16 -13.61 8.65 -5.63
CA ARG A 16 -14.06 9.75 -4.77
C ARG A 16 -15.54 9.95 -5.01
N GLU A 17 -16.34 9.77 -3.98
CA GLU A 17 -17.77 10.06 -4.01
C GLU A 17 -18.04 11.31 -3.19
N GLU A 18 -18.82 12.22 -3.76
CA GLU A 18 -19.27 13.44 -3.08
C GLU A 18 -20.79 13.41 -2.98
N LYS A 19 -21.31 13.73 -1.80
CA LYS A 19 -22.74 13.77 -1.52
C LYS A 19 -23.10 15.08 -0.86
N GLU A 20 -23.96 15.85 -1.50
CA GLU A 20 -24.52 17.05 -0.89
C GLU A 20 -25.40 16.67 0.31
N VAL A 21 -25.17 17.34 1.44
CA VAL A 21 -25.96 17.22 2.66
C VAL A 21 -26.38 18.62 3.12
N GLN A 22 -27.41 18.72 3.97
CA GLN A 22 -27.80 20.02 4.51
C GLN A 22 -26.65 20.62 5.32
N GLY A 23 -26.01 21.66 4.77
CA GLY A 23 -24.91 22.38 5.41
C GLY A 23 -23.50 21.95 4.96
N GLY A 24 -23.35 21.15 3.91
CA GLY A 24 -22.03 20.82 3.37
C GLY A 24 -22.00 19.71 2.32
N VAL A 25 -20.81 19.14 2.11
CA VAL A 25 -20.57 18.00 1.23
C VAL A 25 -19.88 16.91 2.04
N GLU A 26 -20.45 15.71 2.05
CA GLU A 26 -19.77 14.50 2.52
C GLU A 26 -18.88 13.98 1.39
N VAL A 27 -17.62 13.68 1.69
CA VAL A 27 -16.66 13.13 0.73
C VAL A 27 -16.22 11.75 1.21
N LEU A 28 -16.35 10.74 0.35
CA LEU A 28 -15.88 9.38 0.58
C LEU A 28 -14.75 9.07 -0.41
N ASP A 29 -13.53 8.99 0.10
CA ASP A 29 -12.35 8.60 -0.66
C ASP A 29 -12.04 7.11 -0.46
N MET A 30 -11.92 6.37 -1.57
CA MET A 30 -11.51 4.97 -1.56
C MET A 30 -10.07 4.85 -2.05
N VAL A 31 -9.20 4.32 -1.20
CA VAL A 31 -7.78 4.14 -1.50
C VAL A 31 -7.44 2.66 -1.50
N THR A 32 -6.74 2.20 -2.54
CA THR A 32 -6.12 0.87 -2.58
C THR A 32 -4.64 0.95 -2.25
N ALA A 33 -4.10 -0.13 -1.69
CA ALA A 33 -2.68 -0.26 -1.40
C ALA A 33 -2.12 -1.48 -2.16
N SER A 34 -1.01 -1.29 -2.89
CA SER A 34 -0.31 -2.37 -3.59
C SER A 34 1.18 -2.33 -3.29
N VAL A 35 1.84 -3.49 -3.45
CA VAL A 35 3.26 -3.65 -3.10
C VAL A 35 4.00 -4.29 -4.26
N GLY A 36 4.85 -3.49 -4.91
CA GLY A 36 5.72 -3.94 -5.99
C GLY A 36 7.18 -4.08 -5.55
N SER A 37 7.98 -4.76 -6.37
CA SER A 37 9.43 -4.81 -6.18
C SER A 37 10.16 -4.61 -7.49
N LYS A 38 11.24 -3.81 -7.48
CA LYS A 38 12.14 -3.63 -8.63
C LYS A 38 13.52 -4.19 -8.30
N GLY A 39 14.11 -4.92 -9.24
CA GLY A 39 15.43 -5.55 -9.08
C GLY A 39 15.44 -6.86 -8.30
N LEU A 40 14.27 -7.35 -7.83
CA LEU A 40 14.11 -8.64 -7.16
C LEU A 40 13.77 -9.73 -8.18
N SER A 41 14.71 -10.07 -9.10
CA SER A 41 14.49 -11.13 -10.09
C SER A 41 15.06 -12.47 -9.62
N LYS A 42 14.45 -13.59 -10.04
CA LYS A 42 14.85 -14.97 -9.67
C LYS A 42 16.32 -15.32 -10.04
N GLY A 43 16.97 -14.52 -10.89
CA GLY A 43 18.35 -14.74 -11.36
C GLY A 43 19.40 -13.78 -10.78
N CYS A 44 19.05 -12.90 -9.84
CA CYS A 44 20.01 -11.93 -9.28
C CYS A 44 20.86 -12.57 -8.15
N GLN A 45 22.17 -12.30 -8.14
CA GLN A 45 23.03 -12.68 -7.02
C GLN A 45 22.54 -12.05 -5.71
N SER A 46 22.29 -12.90 -4.71
CA SER A 46 21.72 -12.55 -3.41
C SER A 46 22.68 -11.76 -2.53
N GLY A 47 22.73 -10.45 -2.71
CA GLY A 47 23.33 -9.52 -1.74
C GLY A 47 22.40 -9.21 -0.55
N PRO A 48 22.90 -8.71 0.59
CA PRO A 48 22.08 -8.36 1.76
C PRO A 48 20.86 -7.47 1.48
N GLN A 49 20.96 -6.57 0.49
CA GLN A 49 19.85 -5.74 0.04
C GLN A 49 18.63 -6.54 -0.45
N HIS A 50 18.83 -7.73 -1.03
CA HIS A 50 17.74 -8.61 -1.44
C HIS A 50 17.03 -9.22 -0.23
N LEU A 51 17.79 -9.57 0.82
CA LEU A 51 17.22 -10.09 2.05
C LEU A 51 16.35 -9.04 2.75
N TYR A 52 16.82 -7.79 2.83
CA TYR A 52 16.01 -6.68 3.32
C TYR A 52 14.70 -6.51 2.51
N ALA A 53 14.79 -6.56 1.18
CA ALA A 53 13.61 -6.45 0.33
C ALA A 53 12.62 -7.61 0.51
N LEU A 54 13.11 -8.84 0.67
CA LEU A 54 12.27 -10.01 0.95
C LEU A 54 11.56 -9.89 2.30
N ILE A 55 12.27 -9.41 3.33
CA ILE A 55 11.68 -9.17 4.66
C ILE A 55 10.58 -8.11 4.57
N LEU A 56 10.82 -7.00 3.87
CA LEU A 56 9.83 -5.94 3.68
C LEU A 56 8.61 -6.44 2.91
N LYS A 57 8.80 -7.19 1.81
CA LYS A 57 7.70 -7.76 1.01
C LYS A 57 6.87 -8.74 1.83
N ARG A 58 7.51 -9.65 2.58
CA ARG A 58 6.84 -10.60 3.48
C ARG A 58 6.04 -9.90 4.58
N ASN A 59 6.53 -8.79 5.12
CA ASN A 59 5.87 -8.04 6.18
C ASN A 59 4.95 -6.93 5.65
N SER A 60 4.80 -6.81 4.34
CA SER A 60 4.04 -5.72 3.73
C SER A 60 2.59 -5.62 4.19
N PRO A 61 1.85 -6.71 4.46
CA PRO A 61 0.49 -6.57 5.00
C PRO A 61 0.48 -5.92 6.39
N ASN A 62 1.45 -6.25 7.24
CA ASN A 62 1.59 -5.67 8.57
C ASN A 62 2.00 -4.18 8.50
N ILE A 63 2.86 -3.83 7.56
CA ILE A 63 3.26 -2.43 7.32
C ILE A 63 2.07 -1.61 6.83
N ILE A 64 1.29 -2.12 5.87
CA ILE A 64 0.07 -1.46 5.39
C ILE A 64 -0.93 -1.28 6.53
N ARG A 65 -1.14 -2.32 7.35
CA ARG A 65 -2.02 -2.22 8.53
C ARG A 65 -1.55 -1.16 9.52
N PHE A 66 -0.25 -1.15 9.86
CA PHE A 66 0.32 -0.13 10.73
C PHE A 66 0.06 1.28 10.21
N LEU A 67 0.33 1.53 8.92
CA LEU A 67 0.06 2.83 8.30
C LEU A 67 -1.43 3.17 8.33
N THR A 68 -2.29 2.20 8.06
CA THR A 68 -3.74 2.37 8.10
C THR A 68 -4.25 2.76 9.49
N ASP A 69 -3.70 2.15 10.55
CA ASP A 69 -4.05 2.46 11.93
C ASP A 69 -3.57 3.86 12.33
N GLU A 70 -2.37 4.26 11.89
CA GLU A 70 -1.86 5.63 12.08
C GLU A 70 -2.72 6.69 11.37
N VAL A 71 -3.18 6.39 10.15
CA VAL A 71 -4.09 7.27 9.40
C VAL A 71 -5.44 7.37 10.12
N LYS A 72 -6.02 6.26 10.61
CA LYS A 72 -7.25 6.28 11.42
C LYS A 72 -7.10 7.12 12.69
N ALA A 73 -6.02 6.91 13.42
CA ALA A 73 -5.75 7.66 14.66
C ALA A 73 -5.58 9.16 14.38
N SER A 74 -4.98 9.51 13.25
CA SER A 74 -4.84 10.91 12.81
C SER A 74 -6.18 11.49 12.35
N ALA A 75 -6.94 10.76 11.55
CA ALA A 75 -8.27 11.16 11.06
C ALA A 75 -9.24 11.48 12.20
N GLY A 76 -9.27 10.64 13.23
CA GLY A 76 -10.10 10.89 14.41
C GLY A 76 -9.79 12.21 15.12
N LYS A 77 -8.54 12.70 15.08
CA LYS A 77 -8.16 14.01 15.64
C LYS A 77 -8.67 15.19 14.81
N PHE A 78 -8.88 14.98 13.52
CA PHE A 78 -9.36 16.00 12.59
C PHE A 78 -10.85 15.88 12.24
N GLY A 79 -11.57 14.94 12.87
CA GLY A 79 -13.01 14.73 12.67
C GLY A 79 -13.38 13.95 11.40
N PHE A 80 -12.42 13.23 10.80
CA PHE A 80 -12.69 12.33 9.67
C PHE A 80 -12.94 10.91 10.15
N GLU A 81 -13.84 10.20 9.46
CA GLU A 81 -14.08 8.77 9.68
C GLU A 81 -13.34 7.94 8.62
N ILE A 82 -12.67 6.86 9.03
CA ILE A 82 -11.97 5.95 8.13
C ILE A 82 -12.43 4.51 8.36
N ASN A 83 -13.01 3.95 7.31
CA ASN A 83 -13.42 2.55 7.23
C ASN A 83 -12.46 1.77 6.34
N THR A 84 -12.06 0.57 6.77
CA THR A 84 -11.08 -0.25 6.05
C THR A 84 -11.63 -1.63 5.76
N ARG A 85 -11.40 -2.11 4.54
CA ARG A 85 -11.65 -3.49 4.13
C ARG A 85 -10.34 -4.06 3.62
N SER A 86 -9.99 -5.27 4.05
CA SER A 86 -8.83 -5.99 3.55
C SER A 86 -9.34 -7.11 2.65
N GLU A 87 -9.14 -6.96 1.35
CA GLU A 87 -9.27 -8.09 0.41
C GLU A 87 -7.91 -8.80 0.34
N GLU A 88 -7.95 -10.14 0.21
CA GLU A 88 -6.76 -10.97 0.17
C GLU A 88 -5.85 -10.54 -0.99
N ILE A 89 -4.59 -10.21 -0.69
CA ILE A 89 -3.60 -9.78 -1.68
C ILE A 89 -3.34 -10.96 -2.60
N THR A 90 -3.93 -10.95 -3.79
CA THR A 90 -3.52 -11.87 -4.86
C THR A 90 -2.16 -11.41 -5.35
N GLU A 91 -1.16 -12.29 -5.25
CA GLU A 91 0.14 -12.08 -5.87
C GLU A 91 -0.08 -11.88 -7.38
N THR A 92 -0.01 -10.64 -7.85
CA THR A 92 0.14 -10.38 -9.27
C THR A 92 1.51 -10.93 -9.67
N SER A 93 1.51 -12.10 -10.29
CA SER A 93 2.67 -12.67 -10.96
C SER A 93 3.31 -11.59 -11.83
N ASP A 94 4.62 -11.39 -11.63
CA ASP A 94 5.43 -10.50 -12.46
C ASP A 94 5.29 -10.93 -13.94
N ASN A 95 4.40 -10.28 -14.69
CA ASN A 95 4.34 -10.43 -16.14
C ASN A 95 5.55 -9.71 -16.72
N ILE A 96 6.63 -10.45 -16.88
CA ILE A 96 7.78 -10.07 -17.71
C ILE A 96 7.38 -10.36 -19.17
N HIS A 97 7.21 -9.31 -19.96
CA HIS A 97 7.30 -9.40 -21.42
C HIS A 97 8.67 -8.88 -21.86
#